data_AF-A0A356NDP4-F1
#
_entry.id   AF-A0A356NDP4-F1
#
_cell.length_a   1.000
_cell.length_b   1.000
_cell.length_c   1.000
_cell.angle_alpha   90.00
_cell.angle_beta   90.00
_cell.angle_gamma   90.00
#
_symmetry.space_group_name_H-M   'P 1'
#
loop_
_entity.id
_entity.type
_entity.pdbx_description
1 polymer ?
#
loop_
_entity_poly.entity_id
_entity_poly.type
_entity_poly.pdbx_seq_one_letter_code
_entity_poly.pdbx_strand_id
1 'polypeptide(L)' 'MTGKTTSAAVAGLESAEGAVTRRRLGLEASRPAPLADGASLLSAVEIGIRQDSGDGETGFGLEMGAGLD' A
#
# COMPACT_ATOMS: atom_id res chain seq x y z
N MET A 1 18.60 20.82 16.71
CA MET A 1 17.57 21.88 16.66
C MET A 1 16.51 21.42 15.67
N THR A 2 15.33 21.02 16.13
CA THR A 2 14.24 20.56 15.25
C THR A 2 13.22 21.69 15.11
N GLY A 3 13.13 22.30 13.94
CA GLY A 3 12.14 23.34 13.64
C GLY A 3 10.79 22.69 13.29
N LYS A 4 9.72 23.10 13.97
CA LYS A 4 8.35 22.69 13.65
C LYS A 4 7.65 23.88 13.00
N THR A 5 7.31 23.74 11.72
CA THR A 5 6.51 24.73 10.98
C THR A 5 5.07 24.27 10.96
N THR A 6 4.11 25.13 11.32
CA THR A 6 2.68 24.84 11.21
C THR A 6 2.09 25.77 10.15
N SER A 7 1.18 25.28 9.30
CA SER A 7 0.59 26.10 8.22
C SER A 7 -0.14 27.34 8.75
N ALA A 8 -0.65 27.29 9.98
CA ALA A 8 -1.25 28.45 10.66
C ALA A 8 -0.25 29.58 10.98
N ALA A 9 1.06 29.31 10.98
CA ALA A 9 2.10 30.29 11.28
C ALA A 9 2.58 31.05 10.03
N VAL A 10 2.06 30.75 8.84
CA VAL A 10 2.49 31.34 7.56
C VAL A 10 1.28 31.79 6.74
N ALA A 11 1.16 33.11 6.54
CA ALA A 11 0.06 33.70 5.78
C ALA A 11 0.03 33.17 4.33
N GLY A 12 -1.14 32.68 3.89
CA GLY A 12 -1.35 32.14 2.54
C GLY A 12 -1.30 30.62 2.40
N LEU A 13 -1.01 29.87 3.48
CA LEU A 13 -1.02 28.39 3.50
C LEU A 13 -2.30 27.77 4.10
N GLU A 14 -3.28 28.60 4.45
CA GLU A 14 -4.53 28.22 5.13
C GLU A 14 -5.47 27.37 4.24
N SER A 15 -5.19 27.32 2.94
CA SER A 15 -5.93 26.53 1.93
C SER A 15 -4.98 25.96 0.87
N ALA A 16 -3.90 25.31 1.29
CA ALA A 16 -3.05 24.58 0.36
C ALA A 16 -3.78 23.30 -0.12
N GLU A 17 -4.25 23.31 -1.36
CA GLU A 17 -4.72 22.10 -2.05
C GLU A 17 -3.51 21.24 -2.42
N GLY A 18 -3.57 19.94 -2.14
CA GLY A 18 -2.51 19.00 -2.46
C GLY A 18 -3.04 17.80 -3.23
N ALA A 19 -2.40 17.44 -4.34
CA ALA A 19 -2.70 16.24 -5.10
C ALA A 19 -1.93 15.04 -4.56
N VAL A 20 -2.59 13.89 -4.47
CA VAL A 20 -1.96 12.61 -4.11
C VAL A 20 -2.35 11.56 -5.15
N THR A 21 -1.35 10.84 -5.65
CA THR A 21 -1.50 9.69 -6.55
C THR A 21 -0.93 8.45 -5.89
N ARG A 22 -1.70 7.35 -5.88
CA ARG A 22 -1.25 6.03 -5.41
C ARG A 22 -1.24 5.04 -6.57
N ARG A 23 -0.11 4.37 -6.79
CA ARG A 23 0.07 3.30 -7.77
C ARG A 23 0.47 2.02 -7.04
N ARG A 24 -0.12 0.89 -7.43
CA ARG A 24 0.18 -0.44 -6.89
C ARG A 24 0.47 -1.40 -8.02
N LEU A 25 1.46 -2.26 -7.81
CA LEU A 25 1.76 -3.40 -8.66
C LEU A 25 1.90 -4.62 -7.76
N GLY A 26 1.04 -5.62 -7.98
CA GLY A 26 1.00 -6.85 -7.21
C GLY A 26 1.16 -8.08 -8.08
N LEU A 27 1.68 -9.16 -7.49
CA LEU A 27 1.71 -10.51 -8.02
C LEU A 27 1.02 -11.43 -7.02
N GLU A 28 0.06 -12.20 -7.50
CA GLU A 28 -0.63 -13.23 -6.73
C GLU A 28 -0.31 -14.62 -7.31
N ALA A 29 -0.04 -15.58 -6.44
CA ALA A 29 0.12 -16.98 -6.77
C ALA A 29 -0.84 -17.81 -5.92
N SER A 30 -1.69 -18.60 -6.56
CA SER A 30 -2.58 -19.55 -5.90
C SER A 30 -2.27 -20.99 -6.31
N ARG A 31 -2.45 -21.91 -5.36
CA ARG A 31 -2.21 -23.33 -5.56
C ARG A 31 -3.24 -24.17 -4.81
N PRO A 32 -4.02 -25.01 -5.52
CA PRO A 32 -4.84 -26.03 -4.88
C PRO A 32 -3.94 -27.17 -4.37
N ALA A 33 -4.17 -27.58 -3.13
CA ALA A 33 -3.57 -28.74 -2.49
C ALA A 33 -4.67 -29.77 -2.17
N PRO A 34 -4.65 -30.97 -2.80
CA PRO A 34 -5.67 -31.97 -2.55
C PRO A 34 -5.57 -32.55 -1.14
N LEU A 35 -6.72 -32.87 -0.55
CA LEU A 35 -6.86 -33.50 0.76
C LEU A 35 -7.38 -34.94 0.61
N ALA A 36 -7.20 -35.76 1.65
CA ALA A 36 -7.91 -37.03 1.76
C ALA A 36 -9.42 -36.72 1.77
N ASP A 37 -10.23 -37.50 1.06
CA ASP A 37 -11.68 -37.30 0.82
C ASP A 37 -12.05 -36.41 -0.39
N GLY A 38 -11.08 -36.02 -1.21
CA GLY A 38 -11.35 -35.32 -2.48
C GLY A 38 -11.65 -33.83 -2.32
N ALA A 39 -11.56 -33.29 -1.11
CA ALA A 39 -11.50 -31.87 -0.87
C ALA A 39 -10.18 -31.26 -1.37
N SER A 40 -10.15 -29.94 -1.56
CA SER A 40 -8.95 -29.19 -1.91
C SER A 40 -8.81 -27.97 -1.01
N LEU A 41 -7.62 -27.76 -0.48
CA LEU A 41 -7.24 -26.53 0.20
C LEU A 41 -6.64 -25.58 -0.83
N LEU A 42 -7.24 -24.41 -1.04
CA LEU A 42 -6.68 -23.39 -1.90
C LEU A 42 -5.79 -22.46 -1.08
N SER A 43 -4.50 -22.51 -1.37
CA SER A 43 -3.52 -21.58 -0.80
C SER A 43 -3.25 -20.43 -1.75
N ALA A 44 -3.15 -19.21 -1.24
CA ALA A 44 -2.78 -18.04 -2.02
C ALA A 44 -1.69 -17.23 -1.30
N VAL A 45 -0.78 -16.64 -2.07
CA VAL A 45 0.25 -15.70 -1.61
C VAL A 45 0.25 -14.49 -2.52
N GLU A 46 0.33 -13.31 -1.94
CA GLU A 46 0.40 -12.03 -2.63
C GLU A 46 1.67 -11.28 -2.22
N ILE A 47 2.36 -10.69 -3.19
CA ILE A 47 3.42 -9.71 -2.95
C ILE A 47 3.17 -8.48 -3.84
N GLY A 48 3.50 -7.29 -3.34
CA GLY A 48 3.29 -6.07 -4.09
C GLY A 48 4.23 -4.95 -3.71
N ILE A 49 4.32 -3.98 -4.61
CA ILE A 49 4.95 -2.70 -4.39
C ILE A 49 3.91 -1.59 -4.54
N ARG A 50 4.03 -0.57 -3.70
CA ARG A 50 3.22 0.64 -3.73
C ARG A 50 4.13 1.83 -3.92
N GLN A 51 3.70 2.77 -4.75
CA GLN A 51 4.25 4.12 -4.81
C GLN A 51 3.13 5.11 -4.51
N ASP A 52 3.37 5.99 -3.55
CA ASP A 52 2.53 7.16 -3.27
C ASP A 52 3.34 8.38 -3.67
N SER A 53 2.75 9.29 -4.43
CA SER A 53 3.38 10.55 -4.81
C SER A 53 2.38 11.67 -4.60
N GLY A 54 2.88 12.85 -4.29
CA GLY A 54 2.07 14.05 -4.15
C GLY A 54 2.95 15.26 -3.99
N ASP A 55 2.30 16.41 -3.82
CA ASP A 55 2.98 17.71 -3.81
C ASP A 55 3.97 17.91 -2.64
N GLY A 56 3.88 17.06 -1.61
CA GLY A 56 4.79 17.07 -0.46
C GLY A 56 5.91 16.02 -0.51
N GLU A 57 5.57 14.76 -0.82
CA GLU A 57 6.50 13.63 -0.69
C GLU A 57 6.16 12.51 -1.69
N THR A 58 7.19 11.77 -2.12
CA THR A 58 7.01 10.48 -2.78
C THR A 58 7.52 9.36 -1.87
N GLY A 59 6.64 8.42 -1.54
CA GLY A 59 6.93 7.25 -0.71
C GLY A 59 6.79 5.94 -1.50
N PHE A 60 7.52 4.92 -1.05
CA PHE A 60 7.40 3.55 -1.55
C PHE A 60 7.05 2.61 -0.40
N GLY A 61 6.26 1.58 -0.70
CA GLY A 61 5.86 0.55 0.25
C GLY A 61 5.93 -0.85 -0.35
N LEU A 62 6.08 -1.84 0.52
CA LEU A 62 5.93 -3.25 0.18
C LEU A 62 4.64 -3.79 0.79
N GLU A 63 3.94 -4.63 0.05
CA GLU A 63 2.70 -5.31 0.45
C GLU A 63 2.96 -6.83 0.39
N MET A 64 2.54 -7.59 1.41
CA MET A 64 2.66 -9.05 1.45
C MET A 64 1.43 -9.65 2.14
N GLY A 65 0.88 -10.73 1.58
CA GLY A 65 -0.31 -11.41 2.08
C GLY A 65 -0.29 -12.92 1.83
N ALA A 66 -1.07 -13.65 2.62
CA ALA A 66 -1.31 -15.08 2.41
C ALA A 66 -2.74 -15.44 2.83
N GLY A 67 -3.35 -16.39 2.12
CA GLY A 67 -4.72 -16.84 2.34
C GLY A 67 -4.86 -18.35 2.21
N LEU A 68 -5.86 -18.90 2.92
CA LEU A 68 -6.27 -20.30 2.88
C LEU A 68 -7.80 -20.33 2.80
N ASP A 69 -8.34 -21.07 1.82
CA ASP A 69 -9.78 -21.29 1.60
C ASP A 69 -10.05 -22.79 1.34
#